data_AF-A0A8X7TSH6-F1
#
_entry.id   AF-A0A8X7TSH6-F1
#
_cell.length_a   1.000
_cell.length_b   1.000
_cell.length_c   1.000
_cell.angle_alpha   90.00
_cell.angle_beta   90.00
_cell.angle_gamma   90.00
#
_symmetry.space_group_name_H-M   'P 1'
#
loop_
_entity.id
_entity.type
_entity.pdbx_description
1 polymer ?
#
loop_
_entity_poly.entity_id
_entity_poly.type
_entity_poly.pdbx_seq_one_letter_code
_entity_poly.pdbx_strand_id
1 'polypeptide(L)'
;MVKALQGAAQNLPADVNQLIDQLERHCLAPDGSLVTKSAYYDLQLAREEMSRERLRYLEAMAIYCEAAAMVEEYQQALSVANHGGTRDVQGLYPQLGLKNSPQVYETLEHRLVVAEAAQKLRLPLISDDGEIHEEEIEKWSMLSRSSLDSATTSFTISSASNSVNYPNSSANSVAFGAADTDGVGGVPNRFLGITPAYLSYVQLQNTMSMDMADYQMFLAREIEGRLKDKCDKLADAIVDDTDSSTGNQNSSARLPERVKFIIEEIEREEAALREDLYSADRKFAEYYNVLEQILGVLIKLVKDLKLEHQHKYDEMQKTWLCKRCETMNAKLRVLEHILLLETYTPESIPALHSIRNYLVEATEEASAAYNKAVTRLREYQGVDPHFDTIARQYHDIVKKLENMQWTIHQVEMDLKAHA
;
A
#
# COMPACT_ATOMS: atom_id res chain seq x y z
N MET A 1 34.55 14.52 -7.71
CA MET A 1 33.14 14.57 -7.25
C MET A 1 32.94 14.31 -5.75
N VAL A 2 33.99 14.28 -4.92
CA VAL A 2 33.89 14.00 -3.47
C VAL A 2 33.57 15.25 -2.62
N LYS A 3 33.78 16.46 -3.15
CA LYS A 3 33.62 17.72 -2.38
C LYS A 3 32.18 18.27 -2.26
N ALA A 4 31.21 17.76 -3.03
CA ALA A 4 29.83 18.28 -2.99
C ALA A 4 28.96 17.64 -1.89
N LEU A 5 29.40 16.54 -1.28
CA LEU A 5 28.70 15.88 -0.16
C LEU A 5 29.03 16.51 1.21
N GLN A 6 30.08 17.32 1.32
CA GLN A 6 30.50 17.93 2.59
C GLN A 6 29.64 19.12 3.03
N GLY A 7 28.89 19.75 2.12
CA GLY A 7 28.02 20.88 2.46
C GLY A 7 26.70 20.48 3.13
N ALA A 8 26.22 19.24 2.92
CA ALA A 8 24.97 18.74 3.49
C ALA A 8 25.17 17.93 4.78
N ALA A 9 26.41 17.55 5.12
CA ALA A 9 26.74 16.75 6.30
C ALA A 9 26.74 17.53 7.62
N GLN A 10 26.63 18.87 7.58
CA GLN A 10 26.77 19.72 8.77
C GLN A 10 25.50 19.82 9.64
N ASN A 11 24.36 19.28 9.21
CA ASN A 11 23.08 19.39 9.92
C ASN A 11 22.34 18.04 10.07
N LEU A 12 23.04 16.92 10.09
CA LEU A 12 22.41 15.65 10.44
C LEU A 12 22.53 15.40 11.95
N PRO A 13 21.46 14.92 12.62
CA PRO A 13 21.54 14.47 14.01
C PRO A 13 22.70 13.47 14.15
N ALA A 14 23.46 13.56 15.24
CA ALA A 14 24.62 12.69 15.49
C ALA A 14 24.29 11.19 15.28
N ASP A 15 23.06 10.81 15.66
CA ASP A 15 22.48 9.47 15.47
C ASP A 15 22.48 9.00 14.01
N VAL A 16 22.25 9.89 13.04
CA VAL A 16 22.19 9.55 11.61
C VAL A 16 23.60 9.43 11.02
N ASN A 17 24.55 10.24 11.48
CA ASN A 17 25.96 10.09 11.08
C ASN A 17 26.55 8.79 11.66
N GLN A 18 26.22 8.46 12.91
CA GLN A 18 26.59 7.19 13.53
C GLN A 18 25.96 5.98 12.79
N LEU A 19 24.72 6.12 12.33
CA LEU A 19 24.04 5.12 11.51
C LEU A 19 24.75 4.88 10.17
N ILE A 20 25.10 5.95 9.46
CA ILE A 20 25.80 5.87 8.16
C ILE A 20 27.14 5.18 8.34
N ASP A 21 27.89 5.56 9.37
CA ASP A 21 29.16 4.92 9.74
C ASP A 21 29.01 3.43 10.07
N GLN A 22 27.93 3.04 10.77
CA GLN A 22 27.65 1.63 11.07
C GLN A 22 27.24 0.84 9.82
N LEU A 23 26.43 1.43 8.94
CA LEU A 23 26.08 0.81 7.65
C LEU A 23 27.29 0.64 6.73
N GLU A 24 28.16 1.64 6.67
CA GLU A 24 29.36 1.60 5.84
C GLU A 24 30.37 0.56 6.32
N ARG A 25 30.51 0.39 7.64
CA ARG A 25 31.43 -0.61 8.23
C ARG A 25 30.90 -2.04 8.21
N HIS A 26 29.59 -2.26 8.38
CA HIS A 26 29.04 -3.61 8.57
C HIS A 26 28.26 -4.15 7.36
N CYS A 27 27.60 -3.28 6.59
CA CYS A 27 26.75 -3.69 5.48
C CYS A 27 27.36 -3.40 4.10
N LEU A 28 28.21 -2.37 4.00
CA LEU A 28 28.84 -1.93 2.74
C LEU A 28 30.38 -2.08 2.76
N ALA A 29 30.91 -2.90 3.68
CA ALA A 29 32.35 -3.13 3.77
C ALA A 29 32.91 -3.60 2.41
N PRO A 30 34.06 -3.07 1.94
CA PRO A 30 34.66 -3.42 0.65
C PRO A 30 34.92 -4.92 0.48
N ASP A 31 35.07 -5.62 1.61
CA ASP A 31 35.44 -7.03 1.66
C ASP A 31 34.23 -7.98 1.56
N GLY A 32 33.00 -7.46 1.62
CA GLY A 32 31.76 -8.26 1.53
C GLY A 32 31.66 -9.38 2.58
N SER A 33 32.40 -9.29 3.68
CA SER A 33 32.68 -10.43 4.57
C SER A 33 31.54 -10.81 5.51
N LEU A 34 30.53 -9.94 5.65
CA LEU A 34 29.49 -10.03 6.69
C LEU A 34 28.08 -10.15 6.12
N VAL A 35 27.96 -10.05 4.79
CA VAL A 35 26.70 -10.08 4.05
C VAL A 35 26.87 -11.04 2.89
N THR A 36 25.83 -11.79 2.55
CA THR A 36 25.86 -12.67 1.37
C THR A 36 26.11 -11.83 0.11
N LYS A 37 26.90 -12.34 -0.84
CA LYS A 37 27.27 -11.61 -2.07
C LYS A 37 26.04 -11.02 -2.79
N SER A 38 24.92 -11.75 -2.81
CA SER A 38 23.65 -11.27 -3.38
C SER A 38 23.13 -10.02 -2.67
N ALA A 39 23.00 -10.06 -1.34
CA ALA A 39 22.45 -8.94 -0.57
C ALA A 39 23.36 -7.70 -0.61
N TYR A 40 24.69 -7.88 -0.75
CA TYR A 40 25.60 -6.76 -0.98
C TYR A 40 25.34 -6.05 -2.31
N TYR A 41 25.18 -6.80 -3.40
CA TYR A 41 24.87 -6.22 -4.72
C TYR A 41 23.51 -5.53 -4.73
N ASP A 42 22.50 -6.12 -4.10
CA ASP A 42 21.16 -5.53 -3.99
C ASP A 42 21.19 -4.19 -3.23
N LEU A 43 21.93 -4.14 -2.12
CA LEU A 43 22.12 -2.90 -1.33
C LEU A 43 22.89 -1.83 -2.11
N GLN A 44 23.91 -2.23 -2.87
CA GLN A 44 24.66 -1.30 -3.72
C GLN A 44 23.78 -0.72 -4.82
N LEU A 45 22.99 -1.57 -5.50
CA LEU A 45 22.05 -1.15 -6.53
C LEU A 45 21.01 -0.18 -5.96
N ALA A 46 20.41 -0.50 -4.81
CA ALA A 46 19.45 0.36 -4.12
C ALA A 46 20.05 1.74 -3.75
N ARG A 47 21.33 1.78 -3.35
CA ARG A 47 22.04 3.04 -3.08
C ARG A 47 22.17 3.89 -4.35
N GLU A 48 22.57 3.27 -5.46
CA GLU A 48 22.71 3.96 -6.74
C GLU A 48 21.36 4.48 -7.25
N GLU A 49 20.31 3.66 -7.16
CA GLU A 49 18.94 4.04 -7.53
C GLU A 49 18.42 5.21 -6.69
N MET A 50 18.54 5.15 -5.35
CA MET A 50 18.17 6.27 -4.49
C MET A 50 18.96 7.54 -4.80
N SER A 51 20.25 7.43 -5.12
CA SER A 51 21.07 8.59 -5.47
C SER A 51 20.60 9.24 -6.79
N ARG A 52 20.22 8.42 -7.76
CA ARG A 52 19.68 8.85 -9.06
C ARG A 52 18.32 9.51 -8.91
N GLU A 53 17.44 8.93 -8.09
CA GLU A 53 16.11 9.47 -7.84
C GLU A 53 16.17 10.78 -7.04
N ARG A 54 17.09 10.87 -6.07
CA ARG A 54 17.35 12.14 -5.36
C ARG A 54 17.80 13.24 -6.32
N LEU A 55 18.67 12.91 -7.27
CA LEU A 55 19.14 13.88 -8.27
C LEU A 55 17.98 14.37 -9.15
N ARG A 56 17.15 13.45 -9.65
CA ARG A 56 15.92 13.79 -10.40
C ARG A 56 14.97 14.67 -9.60
N TYR A 57 14.77 14.38 -8.33
CA TYR A 57 13.93 15.20 -7.45
C TYR A 57 14.49 16.62 -7.30
N LEU A 58 15.80 16.77 -7.13
CA LEU A 58 16.44 18.08 -7.02
C LEU A 58 16.36 18.87 -8.34
N GLU A 59 16.54 18.20 -9.48
CA GLU A 59 16.36 18.80 -10.81
C GLU A 59 14.90 19.26 -11.01
N ALA A 60 13.93 18.41 -10.69
CA ALA A 60 12.50 18.74 -10.77
C ALA A 60 12.14 19.91 -9.84
N MET A 61 12.70 19.94 -8.62
CA MET A 61 12.52 21.04 -7.68
C MET A 61 13.08 22.36 -8.23
N ALA A 62 14.27 22.33 -8.82
CA ALA A 62 14.85 23.52 -9.44
C ALA A 62 13.96 24.05 -10.58
N ILE A 63 13.48 23.17 -11.45
CA ILE A 63 12.56 23.52 -12.54
C ILE A 63 11.25 24.10 -11.98
N TYR A 64 10.68 23.50 -10.93
CA TYR A 64 9.47 24.01 -10.29
C TYR A 64 9.68 25.41 -9.70
N CYS A 65 10.79 25.65 -9.01
CA CYS A 65 11.13 26.96 -8.47
C CYS A 65 11.30 28.01 -9.57
N GLU A 66 11.96 27.67 -10.68
CA GLU A 66 12.09 28.56 -11.84
C GLU A 66 10.72 28.87 -12.47
N ALA A 67 9.86 27.86 -12.63
CA ALA A 67 8.52 28.04 -13.17
C ALA A 67 7.63 28.90 -12.26
N ALA A 68 7.69 28.69 -10.95
CA ALA A 68 6.97 29.50 -9.97
C ALA A 68 7.46 30.96 -9.98
N ALA A 69 8.78 31.19 -10.02
CA ALA A 69 9.34 32.54 -10.12
C ALA A 69 8.88 33.27 -11.40
N MET A 70 8.84 32.58 -12.53
CA MET A 70 8.32 33.16 -13.79
C MET A 70 6.84 33.56 -13.69
N VAL A 71 6.00 32.79 -12.98
CA VAL A 71 4.58 33.14 -12.76
C VAL A 71 4.45 34.30 -11.76
N GLU A 72 5.26 34.34 -10.71
CA GLU A 72 5.30 35.44 -9.76
C GLU A 72 5.72 36.76 -10.42
N GLU A 73 6.76 36.74 -11.27
CA GLU A 73 7.19 37.90 -12.07
C GLU A 73 6.07 38.40 -12.99
N TYR A 74 5.30 37.49 -13.60
CA TYR A 74 4.13 37.83 -14.42
C TYR A 74 3.01 38.48 -13.58
N GLN A 75 2.66 37.90 -12.44
CA GLN A 75 1.65 38.46 -11.53
C GLN A 75 2.08 39.84 -10.99
N GLN A 76 3.36 40.02 -10.67
CA GLN A 76 3.91 41.31 -10.27
C GLN A 76 3.81 42.34 -11.40
N ALA A 77 4.14 41.96 -12.63
CA ALA A 77 4.01 42.82 -13.80
C ALA A 77 2.55 43.27 -14.05
N LEU A 78 1.59 42.35 -13.93
CA LEU A 78 0.15 42.67 -13.99
C LEU A 78 -0.28 43.64 -12.89
N SER A 79 0.24 43.46 -11.67
CA SER A 79 -0.08 44.33 -10.54
C SER A 79 0.41 45.77 -10.77
N VAL A 80 1.60 45.94 -11.36
CA VAL A 80 2.18 47.25 -11.70
C VAL A 80 1.40 47.91 -12.84
N ALA A 81 1.01 47.14 -13.87
CA ALA A 81 0.19 47.64 -14.97
C ALA A 81 -1.19 48.14 -14.50
N ASN A 82 -1.82 47.43 -13.56
CA ASN A 82 -3.14 47.81 -13.01
C ASN A 82 -3.10 49.06 -12.12
N HIS A 83 -1.98 49.32 -11.42
CA HIS A 83 -1.80 50.55 -10.63
C HIS A 83 -1.52 51.79 -11.51
N GLY A 84 -1.04 51.60 -12.74
CA GLY A 84 -0.69 52.68 -13.68
C GLY A 84 -1.83 53.24 -14.54
N GLY A 85 -3.05 52.67 -14.47
CA GLY A 85 -4.23 53.17 -15.20
C GLY A 85 -4.18 53.07 -16.73
N THR A 86 -3.22 52.31 -17.29
CA THR A 86 -3.03 52.18 -18.75
C THR A 86 -3.77 50.96 -19.30
N ARG A 87 -4.71 51.20 -20.23
CA ARG A 87 -5.58 50.17 -20.85
C ARG A 87 -4.90 49.29 -21.92
N ASP A 88 -3.72 49.65 -22.42
CA ASP A 88 -2.99 48.86 -23.41
C ASP A 88 -1.91 48.00 -22.76
N VAL A 89 -2.36 46.89 -22.17
CA VAL A 89 -1.51 45.87 -21.54
C VAL A 89 -0.56 45.24 -22.58
N GLN A 90 -0.99 45.13 -23.84
CA GLN A 90 -0.27 44.45 -24.93
C GLN A 90 1.06 45.10 -25.34
N GLY A 91 1.19 46.43 -25.19
CA GLY A 91 2.37 47.18 -25.66
C GLY A 91 3.50 47.32 -24.64
N LEU A 92 3.23 47.04 -23.36
CA LEU A 92 4.17 47.25 -22.25
C LEU A 92 4.95 45.98 -21.85
N TYR A 93 4.56 44.80 -22.37
CA TYR A 93 5.21 43.52 -22.07
C TYR A 93 6.74 43.51 -22.26
N PRO A 94 7.32 44.09 -23.35
CA PRO A 94 8.77 44.15 -23.50
C PRO A 94 9.47 45.09 -22.51
N GLN A 95 8.75 46.10 -21.99
CA GLN A 95 9.28 47.09 -21.03
C GLN A 95 9.25 46.57 -19.58
N LEU A 96 8.37 45.61 -19.27
CA LEU A 96 8.31 44.92 -17.98
C LEU A 96 9.22 43.68 -17.89
N GLY A 97 10.07 43.44 -18.89
CA GLY A 97 11.05 42.33 -18.86
C GLY A 97 10.48 40.94 -19.15
N LEU A 98 9.20 40.84 -19.53
CA LEU A 98 8.55 39.58 -19.88
C LEU A 98 8.95 39.15 -21.31
N LYS A 99 9.45 37.92 -21.43
CA LYS A 99 10.02 37.40 -22.70
C LYS A 99 8.99 36.69 -23.59
N ASN A 100 7.86 36.28 -23.02
CA ASN A 100 6.84 35.46 -23.69
C ASN A 100 5.47 36.12 -23.72
N SER A 101 4.54 35.58 -24.51
CA SER A 101 3.15 36.05 -24.57
C SER A 101 2.39 35.73 -23.26
N PRO A 102 1.41 36.55 -22.86
CA PRO A 102 0.64 36.35 -21.61
C PRO A 102 -0.05 34.99 -21.54
N GLN A 103 -0.48 34.47 -22.70
CA GLN A 103 -1.14 33.16 -22.81
C GLN A 103 -0.24 32.00 -22.34
N VAL A 104 1.08 32.11 -22.47
CA VAL A 104 2.04 31.11 -22.01
C VAL A 104 2.14 31.10 -20.49
N TYR A 105 2.14 32.28 -19.85
CA TYR A 105 2.18 32.40 -18.39
C TYR A 105 0.87 31.93 -17.74
N GLU A 106 -0.28 32.24 -18.33
CA GLU A 106 -1.58 31.74 -17.85
C GLU A 106 -1.70 30.22 -17.98
N THR A 107 -1.20 29.65 -19.09
CA THR A 107 -1.16 28.19 -19.28
C THR A 107 -0.19 27.54 -18.30
N LEU A 108 0.96 28.15 -18.03
CA LEU A 108 1.93 27.68 -17.04
C LEU A 108 1.34 27.72 -15.62
N GLU A 109 0.68 28.80 -15.24
CA GLU A 109 -0.01 28.94 -13.95
C GLU A 109 -1.08 27.86 -13.79
N HIS A 110 -1.94 27.66 -14.80
CA HIS A 110 -2.95 26.61 -14.78
C HIS A 110 -2.32 25.22 -14.62
N ARG A 111 -1.24 24.93 -15.35
CA ARG A 111 -0.54 23.64 -15.25
C ARG A 111 0.13 23.42 -13.90
N LEU A 112 0.73 24.46 -13.30
CA LEU A 112 1.30 24.37 -11.96
C LEU A 112 0.22 24.05 -10.93
N VAL A 113 -0.96 24.69 -11.03
CA VAL A 113 -2.10 24.40 -10.16
C VAL A 113 -2.62 22.97 -10.32
N VAL A 114 -2.73 22.48 -11.56
CA VAL A 114 -3.15 21.09 -11.84
C VAL A 114 -2.12 20.08 -11.33
N ALA A 115 -0.83 20.33 -11.56
CA ALA A 115 0.25 19.46 -11.07
C ALA A 115 0.31 19.42 -9.54
N GLU A 116 0.16 20.58 -8.87
CA GLU A 116 0.10 20.67 -7.41
C GLU A 116 -1.13 19.94 -6.85
N ALA A 117 -2.30 20.08 -7.49
CA ALA A 117 -3.51 19.36 -7.10
C ALA A 117 -3.37 17.84 -7.28
N ALA A 118 -2.79 17.39 -8.39
CA ALA A 118 -2.53 15.97 -8.65
C ALA A 118 -1.53 15.39 -7.63
N GLN A 119 -0.46 16.13 -7.30
CA GLN A 119 0.49 15.74 -6.26
C GLN A 119 -0.16 15.64 -4.88
N LYS A 120 -1.01 16.61 -4.50
CA LYS A 120 -1.75 16.60 -3.22
C LYS A 120 -2.74 15.45 -3.12
N LEU A 121 -3.30 15.00 -4.24
CA LEU A 121 -4.24 13.88 -4.29
C LEU A 121 -3.56 12.52 -4.55
N ARG A 122 -2.22 12.49 -4.70
CA ARG A 122 -1.44 11.30 -5.11
C ARG A 122 -1.99 10.64 -6.38
N LEU A 123 -2.54 11.42 -7.30
CA LEU A 123 -3.05 10.92 -8.58
C LEU A 123 -1.88 10.83 -9.57
N PRO A 124 -1.83 9.80 -10.46
CA PRO A 124 -0.89 9.78 -11.57
C PRO A 124 -1.04 11.05 -12.39
N LEU A 125 0.08 11.74 -12.65
CA LEU A 125 0.08 12.98 -13.44
C LEU A 125 -0.41 12.64 -14.85
N ILE A 126 -1.52 13.28 -15.23
CA ILE A 126 -2.17 13.11 -16.52
C ILE A 126 -1.25 13.76 -17.57
N SER A 127 -0.82 12.99 -18.57
CA SER A 127 0.00 13.51 -19.68
C SER A 127 -0.82 14.45 -20.56
N ASP A 128 -0.12 15.26 -21.33
CA ASP A 128 -0.61 16.43 -22.06
C ASP A 128 -1.71 16.19 -23.10
N ASP A 129 -2.07 14.95 -23.39
CA ASP A 129 -2.96 14.60 -24.50
C ASP A 129 -4.19 13.76 -24.11
N GLY A 130 -4.55 13.70 -22.82
CA GLY A 130 -5.81 13.07 -22.39
C GLY A 130 -5.96 11.57 -22.74
N GLU A 131 -4.94 10.93 -23.29
CA GLU A 131 -4.90 9.52 -23.59
C GLU A 131 -4.14 8.81 -22.48
N ILE A 132 -4.87 7.99 -21.72
CA ILE A 132 -4.31 7.14 -20.68
C ILE A 132 -3.52 6.05 -21.39
N HIS A 133 -2.20 6.19 -21.51
CA HIS A 133 -1.34 5.07 -21.85
C HIS A 133 -1.30 4.13 -20.64
N GLU A 134 -2.22 3.15 -20.65
CA GLU A 134 -2.27 2.03 -19.68
C GLU A 134 -0.88 1.39 -19.49
N GLU A 135 -0.05 1.39 -20.54
CA GLU A 135 1.32 0.86 -20.52
C GLU A 135 2.25 1.62 -19.55
N GLU A 136 2.09 2.93 -19.38
CA GLU A 136 2.90 3.69 -18.41
C GLU A 136 2.40 3.41 -16.99
N ILE A 137 1.09 3.42 -16.77
CA ILE A 137 0.50 3.09 -15.45
C ILE A 137 0.89 1.67 -15.05
N GLU A 138 0.90 0.70 -15.96
CA GLU A 138 1.42 -0.65 -15.70
C GLU A 138 2.90 -0.63 -15.37
N LYS A 139 3.73 0.18 -16.06
CA LYS A 139 5.16 0.32 -15.75
C LYS A 139 5.40 0.91 -14.36
N TRP A 140 4.71 2.00 -14.01
CA TRP A 140 4.78 2.65 -12.69
C TRP A 140 4.16 1.78 -11.59
N SER A 141 3.15 0.97 -11.92
CA SER A 141 2.54 -0.03 -11.03
C SER A 141 3.46 -1.24 -10.84
N MET A 142 4.21 -1.68 -11.85
CA MET A 142 5.26 -2.70 -11.71
C MET A 142 6.44 -2.18 -10.88
N LEU A 143 6.86 -0.93 -11.06
CA LEU A 143 7.88 -0.27 -10.23
C LEU A 143 7.42 -0.10 -8.78
N SER A 144 6.16 0.29 -8.55
CA SER A 144 5.61 0.46 -7.19
C SER A 144 5.37 -0.88 -6.48
N ARG A 145 5.00 -1.94 -7.22
CA ARG A 145 4.83 -3.30 -6.68
C ARG A 145 6.16 -4.02 -6.44
N SER A 146 7.24 -3.63 -7.13
CA SER A 146 8.57 -4.19 -6.90
C SER A 146 9.20 -3.82 -5.53
N SER A 147 8.67 -2.80 -4.84
CA SER A 147 9.18 -2.38 -3.52
C SER A 147 8.41 -2.93 -2.31
N LEU A 148 7.30 -3.64 -2.54
CA LEU A 148 6.42 -4.15 -1.46
C LEU A 148 6.32 -5.68 -1.38
N ASP A 149 6.78 -6.42 -2.39
CA ASP A 149 6.91 -7.89 -2.32
C ASP A 149 8.36 -8.30 -2.05
N SER A 150 8.81 -8.11 -0.81
CA SER A 150 9.94 -8.85 -0.23
C SER A 150 9.66 -9.26 1.22
N ALA A 151 8.39 -9.57 1.51
CA ALA A 151 7.97 -10.15 2.78
C ALA A 151 6.75 -11.09 2.63
N THR A 152 6.70 -11.88 1.56
CA THR A 152 5.83 -13.06 1.48
C THR A 152 6.71 -14.27 1.21
N THR A 153 7.05 -14.97 2.28
CA THR A 153 7.58 -16.33 2.25
C THR A 153 6.54 -17.26 1.63
N SER A 154 6.50 -17.36 0.30
CA SER A 154 5.85 -18.47 -0.38
C SER A 154 6.81 -19.67 -0.37
N PHE A 155 6.93 -20.32 0.79
CA PHE A 155 7.33 -21.73 0.81
C PHE A 155 6.16 -22.52 0.22
N THR A 156 6.23 -22.84 -1.08
CA THR A 156 5.50 -23.98 -1.63
C THR A 156 6.12 -25.24 -1.05
N ILE A 157 5.60 -25.67 0.10
CA ILE A 157 5.77 -27.04 0.57
C ILE A 157 4.86 -27.90 -0.28
N SER A 158 5.43 -28.53 -1.30
CA SER A 158 4.82 -29.67 -1.98
C SER A 158 4.84 -30.88 -1.04
N SER A 159 3.96 -30.88 -0.04
CA SER A 159 3.65 -32.06 0.77
C SER A 159 2.61 -32.89 0.01
N ALA A 160 3.09 -33.87 -0.75
CA ALA A 160 2.26 -34.99 -1.19
C ALA A 160 1.88 -35.83 0.04
N SER A 161 0.74 -35.50 0.65
CA SER A 161 0.11 -36.31 1.69
C SER A 161 -0.51 -37.56 1.08
N ASN A 162 0.29 -38.61 0.89
CA ASN A 162 -0.23 -39.96 0.75
C ASN A 162 -0.68 -40.45 2.13
N SER A 163 -1.94 -40.16 2.46
CA SER A 163 -2.68 -40.86 3.50
C SER A 163 -2.92 -42.29 3.02
N VAL A 164 -2.26 -43.27 3.64
CA VAL A 164 -2.68 -44.66 3.63
C VAL A 164 -2.71 -45.15 5.07
N ASN A 165 -3.92 -45.55 5.45
CA ASN A 165 -4.34 -46.14 6.72
C ASN A 165 -3.30 -47.06 7.36
N TYR A 166 -3.09 -46.88 8.66
CA TYR A 166 -2.63 -47.94 9.54
C TYR A 166 -3.75 -49.00 9.69
N PRO A 167 -3.45 -50.30 9.51
CA PRO A 167 -4.10 -51.32 10.29
C PRO A 167 -3.10 -51.86 11.32
N ASN A 168 -3.51 -51.76 12.57
CA ASN A 168 -3.02 -52.60 13.65
C ASN A 168 -3.40 -54.06 13.33
N SER A 169 -2.43 -54.98 13.24
CA SER A 169 -2.57 -56.41 13.59
C SER A 169 -1.27 -57.20 13.35
N SER A 170 -0.75 -57.75 14.45
CA SER A 170 -0.36 -59.15 14.66
C SER A 170 0.23 -59.99 13.50
N ALA A 171 1.38 -60.58 13.84
CA ALA A 171 1.86 -61.91 13.48
C ALA A 171 2.37 -62.22 12.05
N ASN A 172 3.60 -62.74 12.04
CA ASN A 172 4.22 -63.63 11.07
C ASN A 172 4.27 -63.19 9.59
N SER A 173 5.47 -62.87 9.10
CA SER A 173 6.22 -63.77 8.20
C SER A 173 7.45 -63.10 7.60
N VAL A 174 8.56 -63.83 7.69
CA VAL A 174 9.75 -63.87 6.81
C VAL A 174 9.80 -62.91 5.61
N ALA A 175 10.86 -62.07 5.57
CA ALA A 175 11.50 -61.65 4.32
C ALA A 175 12.99 -61.34 4.55
N PHE A 176 13.80 -62.07 3.78
CA PHE A 176 15.24 -61.93 3.62
C PHE A 176 15.61 -60.57 3.01
N GLY A 177 16.71 -59.98 3.49
CA GLY A 177 17.30 -58.79 2.91
C GLY A 177 18.49 -58.30 3.74
N ALA A 178 19.65 -58.94 3.54
CA ALA A 178 20.91 -58.47 4.09
C ALA A 178 21.32 -57.15 3.42
N ALA A 179 21.29 -56.07 4.18
CA ALA A 179 22.01 -54.84 3.87
C ALA A 179 22.76 -54.45 5.15
N ASP A 180 24.08 -54.68 5.13
CA ASP A 180 25.02 -54.16 6.11
C ASP A 180 24.90 -52.63 6.14
N THR A 181 24.53 -52.11 7.30
CA THR A 181 24.67 -50.68 7.60
C THR A 181 25.69 -50.56 8.72
N ASP A 182 26.82 -50.00 8.33
CA ASP A 182 27.96 -49.64 9.14
C ASP A 182 27.54 -48.47 10.05
N GLY A 183 27.07 -48.80 11.26
CA GLY A 183 26.60 -47.84 12.25
C GLY A 183 27.37 -48.01 13.54
N VAL A 184 28.24 -47.04 13.84
CA VAL A 184 28.91 -46.86 15.14
C VAL A 184 27.84 -46.44 16.16
N GLY A 185 27.09 -47.43 16.63
CA GLY A 185 25.98 -47.24 17.55
C GLY A 185 25.41 -48.60 17.89
N GLY A 186 25.76 -49.13 19.07
CA GLY A 186 25.34 -50.45 19.50
C GLY A 186 23.82 -50.55 19.55
N VAL A 187 23.23 -51.18 18.54
CA VAL A 187 21.83 -51.60 18.58
C VAL A 187 21.67 -52.59 19.75
N PRO A 188 20.70 -52.40 20.66
CA PRO A 188 20.46 -53.34 21.75
C PRO A 188 20.29 -54.75 21.20
N ASN A 189 20.92 -55.74 21.83
CA ASN A 189 20.90 -57.16 21.45
C ASN A 189 21.63 -57.54 20.15
N ARG A 190 22.77 -56.90 19.86
CA ARG A 190 23.74 -57.38 18.86
C ARG A 190 25.13 -57.55 19.46
N PHE A 191 25.52 -58.77 19.81
CA PHE A 191 26.90 -59.07 20.22
C PHE A 191 27.73 -59.45 18.99
N LEU A 192 28.81 -58.71 18.71
CA LEU A 192 29.66 -58.92 17.51
C LEU A 192 28.90 -58.92 16.17
N GLY A 193 27.72 -58.27 16.10
CA GLY A 193 26.85 -58.29 14.92
C GLY A 193 25.94 -59.51 14.80
N ILE A 194 25.94 -60.41 15.79
CA ILE A 194 25.05 -61.57 15.86
C ILE A 194 23.72 -61.13 16.49
N THR A 195 22.63 -61.34 15.73
CA THR A 195 21.25 -61.11 16.18
C THR A 195 20.65 -62.44 16.67
N PRO A 196 19.76 -62.46 17.69
CA PRO A 196 19.08 -63.70 18.12
C PRO A 196 18.41 -64.46 16.97
N ALA A 197 17.87 -63.74 15.98
CA ALA A 197 17.26 -64.33 14.78
C ALA A 197 18.26 -65.09 13.89
N TYR A 198 19.53 -64.64 13.84
CA TYR A 198 20.59 -65.33 13.10
C TYR A 198 20.94 -66.65 13.80
N LEU A 199 21.05 -66.65 15.13
CA LEU A 199 21.27 -67.89 15.90
C LEU A 199 20.11 -68.86 15.74
N SER A 200 18.86 -68.37 15.79
CA SER A 200 17.68 -69.21 15.55
C SER A 200 17.66 -69.81 14.15
N TYR A 201 18.06 -69.04 13.12
CA TYR A 201 18.14 -69.53 11.74
C TYR A 201 19.23 -70.60 11.56
N VAL A 202 20.44 -70.36 12.09
CA VAL A 202 21.56 -71.30 12.01
C VAL A 202 21.26 -72.59 12.79
N GLN A 203 20.56 -72.49 13.93
CA GLN A 203 20.12 -73.65 14.69
C GLN A 203 19.06 -74.45 13.93
N LEU A 204 18.10 -73.80 13.26
CA LEU A 204 17.05 -74.47 12.46
C LEU A 204 17.61 -75.18 11.22
N GLN A 205 18.66 -74.64 10.61
CA GLN A 205 19.26 -75.17 9.38
C GLN A 205 20.16 -76.39 9.64
N ASN A 206 20.78 -76.48 10.82
CA ASN A 206 21.67 -77.58 11.22
C ASN A 206 21.01 -78.68 12.07
N THR A 207 19.73 -78.54 12.46
CA THR A 207 19.02 -79.47 13.36
C THR A 207 18.77 -80.89 12.84
N MET A 208 19.21 -81.26 11.62
CA MET A 208 18.94 -82.59 11.07
C MET A 208 20.11 -83.59 11.16
N SER A 209 21.30 -83.24 11.67
CA SER A 209 22.35 -84.26 11.91
C SER A 209 23.54 -83.89 12.82
N MET A 210 23.52 -82.74 13.51
CA MET A 210 24.72 -82.24 14.21
C MET A 210 24.64 -82.45 15.73
N ASP A 211 25.70 -82.99 16.34
CA ASP A 211 25.83 -83.16 17.80
C ASP A 211 25.97 -81.79 18.49
N MET A 212 25.48 -81.66 19.72
CA MET A 212 25.49 -80.39 20.47
C MET A 212 26.90 -79.83 20.67
N ALA A 213 27.91 -80.71 20.75
CA ALA A 213 29.32 -80.33 20.85
C ALA A 213 29.84 -79.70 19.54
N ASP A 214 29.42 -80.21 18.39
CA ASP A 214 29.83 -79.69 17.08
C ASP A 214 29.20 -78.33 16.81
N TYR A 215 27.94 -78.12 17.24
CA TYR A 215 27.28 -76.82 17.14
C TYR A 215 27.98 -75.76 18.00
N GLN A 216 28.36 -76.10 19.23
CA GLN A 216 29.14 -75.21 20.10
C GLN A 216 30.50 -74.88 19.49
N MET A 217 31.17 -75.85 18.86
CA MET A 217 32.47 -75.63 18.22
C MET A 217 32.36 -74.78 16.95
N PHE A 218 31.28 -74.94 16.17
CA PHE A 218 30.97 -74.06 15.03
C PHE A 218 30.71 -72.62 15.48
N LEU A 219 29.87 -72.44 16.50
CA LEU A 219 29.55 -71.12 17.02
C LEU A 219 30.79 -70.43 17.62
N ALA A 220 31.65 -71.17 18.33
CA ALA A 220 32.91 -70.65 18.86
C ALA A 220 33.84 -70.16 17.74
N ARG A 221 33.99 -70.93 16.65
CA ARG A 221 34.79 -70.54 15.48
C ARG A 221 34.22 -69.33 14.74
N GLU A 222 32.91 -69.23 14.62
CA GLU A 222 32.24 -68.07 13.99
C GLU A 222 32.40 -66.80 14.85
N ILE A 223 32.28 -66.93 16.18
CA ILE A 223 32.53 -65.84 17.12
C ILE A 223 34.00 -65.40 17.06
N GLU A 224 34.92 -66.35 17.03
CA GLU A 224 36.36 -66.09 16.91
C GLU A 224 36.69 -65.43 15.58
N GLY A 225 36.11 -65.90 14.47
CA GLY A 225 36.26 -65.29 13.15
C GLY A 225 35.79 -63.84 13.12
N ARG A 226 34.57 -63.56 13.63
CA ARG A 226 34.04 -62.19 13.68
C ARG A 226 34.79 -61.28 14.65
N LEU A 227 35.26 -61.83 15.77
CA LEU A 227 36.09 -61.08 16.71
C LEU A 227 37.42 -60.73 16.06
N LYS A 228 38.04 -61.69 15.37
CA LYS A 228 39.26 -61.48 14.61
C LYS A 228 39.06 -60.44 13.51
N ASP A 229 38.00 -60.53 12.72
CA ASP A 229 37.70 -59.53 11.68
C ASP A 229 37.51 -58.12 12.28
N LYS A 230 36.88 -57.99 13.45
CA LYS A 230 36.75 -56.69 14.12
C LYS A 230 38.07 -56.18 14.69
N CYS A 231 38.90 -57.07 15.24
CA CYS A 231 40.23 -56.72 15.73
C CYS A 231 41.17 -56.33 14.59
N ASP A 232 41.09 -57.02 13.45
CA ASP A 232 41.85 -56.73 12.23
C ASP A 232 41.40 -55.38 11.64
N LYS A 233 40.09 -55.13 11.53
CA LYS A 233 39.56 -53.80 11.15
C LYS A 233 40.00 -52.67 12.09
N LEU A 234 40.04 -52.93 13.39
CA LEU A 234 40.53 -51.95 14.38
C LEU A 234 42.03 -51.72 14.24
N ALA A 235 42.80 -52.77 13.97
CA ALA A 235 44.24 -52.65 13.73
C ALA A 235 44.53 -51.86 12.45
N ASP A 236 43.79 -52.12 11.36
CA ASP A 236 43.92 -51.42 10.09
C ASP A 236 43.61 -49.91 10.24
N ALA A 237 42.50 -49.57 10.92
CA ALA A 237 42.12 -48.17 11.16
C ALA A 237 43.14 -47.39 12.01
N ILE A 238 43.88 -48.08 12.88
CA ILE A 238 44.92 -47.45 13.71
C ILE A 238 46.27 -47.39 12.96
N VAL A 239 46.50 -48.23 11.94
CA VAL A 239 47.75 -48.26 11.17
C VAL A 239 47.77 -47.18 10.09
N ASP A 240 46.62 -46.85 9.49
CA ASP A 240 46.56 -46.01 8.28
C ASP A 240 47.02 -44.54 8.47
N ASP A 241 46.87 -43.97 9.67
CA ASP A 241 47.25 -42.56 9.94
C ASP A 241 48.72 -42.38 10.38
N THR A 242 49.50 -43.47 10.50
CA THR A 242 50.91 -43.36 10.93
C THR A 242 51.81 -43.47 9.71
N ASP A 243 52.23 -42.31 9.21
CA ASP A 243 53.21 -42.14 8.15
C ASP A 243 54.29 -43.24 8.13
N SER A 244 54.53 -43.70 6.91
CA SER A 244 55.43 -44.78 6.51
C SER A 244 56.90 -44.54 6.89
N SER A 245 57.27 -44.54 8.17
CA SER A 245 58.66 -44.68 8.60
C SER A 245 58.81 -44.93 10.10
N THR A 246 58.60 -46.16 10.58
CA THR A 246 59.59 -46.85 11.45
C THR A 246 59.12 -48.27 11.75
N GLY A 247 59.91 -49.25 11.31
CA GLY A 247 59.75 -50.63 11.74
C GLY A 247 60.03 -50.77 13.22
N ASN A 248 59.13 -51.44 13.95
CA ASN A 248 59.46 -52.57 14.82
C ASN A 248 58.22 -53.05 15.59
N GLN A 249 57.73 -54.23 15.21
CA GLN A 249 57.52 -55.40 16.07
C GLN A 249 57.38 -55.07 17.58
N ASN A 250 56.27 -54.44 17.99
CA ASN A 250 55.73 -54.34 19.37
C ASN A 250 54.34 -53.65 19.33
N SER A 251 53.48 -54.02 18.38
CA SER A 251 52.26 -53.28 18.03
C SER A 251 51.16 -53.31 19.09
N SER A 252 51.10 -54.34 19.96
CA SER A 252 50.00 -54.51 20.92
C SER A 252 50.21 -53.76 22.25
N ALA A 253 51.46 -53.68 22.74
CA ALA A 253 51.75 -53.10 24.06
C ALA A 253 51.63 -51.57 24.15
N ARG A 254 51.66 -50.86 23.00
CA ARG A 254 51.51 -49.39 22.93
C ARG A 254 50.14 -48.94 22.46
N LEU A 255 49.22 -49.87 22.20
CA LEU A 255 47.87 -49.55 21.76
C LEU A 255 47.11 -48.65 22.77
N PRO A 256 47.18 -48.90 24.11
CA PRO A 256 46.56 -48.01 25.09
C PRO A 256 47.14 -46.58 25.06
N GLU A 257 48.44 -46.44 24.81
CA GLU A 257 49.11 -45.13 24.74
C GLU A 257 48.75 -44.38 23.45
N ARG A 258 48.60 -45.08 22.32
CA ARG A 258 48.14 -44.51 21.05
C ARG A 258 46.67 -44.10 21.09
N VAL A 259 45.82 -44.95 21.68
CA VAL A 259 44.41 -44.63 21.92
C VAL A 259 44.29 -43.43 22.85
N LYS A 260 45.12 -43.35 23.91
CA LYS A 260 45.18 -42.17 24.77
C LYS A 260 45.59 -40.91 24.00
N PHE A 261 46.59 -40.98 23.12
CA PHE A 261 47.00 -39.85 22.28
C PHE A 261 45.89 -39.41 21.31
N ILE A 262 45.19 -40.37 20.67
CA ILE A 262 44.06 -40.08 19.79
C ILE A 262 42.89 -39.45 20.57
N ILE A 263 42.61 -39.94 21.78
CA ILE A 263 41.58 -39.33 22.65
C ILE A 263 41.99 -37.91 23.03
N GLU A 264 43.24 -37.68 23.44
CA GLU A 264 43.75 -36.34 23.77
C GLU A 264 43.75 -35.39 22.54
N GLU A 265 43.97 -35.91 21.34
CA GLU A 265 43.85 -35.16 20.08
C GLU A 265 42.39 -34.79 19.81
N ILE A 266 41.47 -35.76 19.87
CA ILE A 266 40.04 -35.53 19.69
C ILE A 266 39.49 -34.56 20.74
N GLU A 267 39.90 -34.69 22.00
CA GLU A 267 39.48 -33.76 23.08
C GLU A 267 39.98 -32.34 22.82
N ARG A 268 41.19 -32.19 22.27
CA ARG A 268 41.75 -30.89 21.89
C ARG A 268 41.04 -30.28 20.69
N GLU A 269 40.78 -31.07 19.66
CA GLU A 269 40.00 -30.67 18.50
C GLU A 269 38.57 -30.27 18.90
N GLU A 270 37.93 -31.05 19.79
CA GLU A 270 36.61 -30.76 20.30
C GLU A 270 36.59 -29.46 21.13
N ALA A 271 37.65 -29.19 21.91
CA ALA A 271 37.82 -27.93 22.62
C ALA A 271 38.00 -26.74 21.65
N ALA A 272 38.80 -26.90 20.60
CA ALA A 272 38.99 -25.88 19.56
C ALA A 272 37.68 -25.58 18.82
N LEU A 273 36.93 -26.62 18.42
CA LEU A 273 35.63 -26.46 17.75
C LEU A 273 34.58 -25.79 18.66
N ARG A 274 34.61 -26.08 19.96
CA ARG A 274 33.75 -25.38 20.94
C ARG A 274 34.11 -23.91 21.04
N GLU A 275 35.40 -23.57 21.09
CA GLU A 275 35.86 -22.18 21.11
C GLU A 275 35.46 -21.44 19.83
N ASP A 276 35.60 -22.08 18.67
CA ASP A 276 35.18 -21.53 17.38
C ASP A 276 33.67 -21.25 17.34
N LEU A 277 32.85 -22.18 17.84
CA LEU A 277 31.40 -22.00 17.98
C LEU A 277 31.06 -20.79 18.87
N TYR A 278 31.68 -20.69 20.06
CA TYR A 278 31.45 -19.54 20.94
C TYR A 278 31.91 -18.22 20.32
N SER A 279 33.02 -18.24 19.57
CA SER A 279 33.51 -17.06 18.85
C SER A 279 32.54 -16.63 17.75
N ALA A 280 31.91 -17.58 17.05
CA ALA A 280 30.93 -17.32 16.02
C ALA A 280 29.64 -16.75 16.63
N ASP A 281 29.12 -17.36 17.69
CA ASP A 281 27.93 -16.89 18.41
C ASP A 281 28.11 -15.46 18.93
N ARG A 282 29.30 -15.13 19.44
CA ARG A 282 29.63 -13.78 19.88
C ARG A 282 29.61 -12.77 18.73
N LYS A 283 30.21 -13.12 17.58
CA LYS A 283 30.19 -12.27 16.38
C LYS A 283 28.75 -12.08 15.88
N PHE A 284 27.93 -13.13 15.86
CA PHE A 284 26.53 -13.02 15.48
C PHE A 284 25.74 -12.11 16.43
N ALA A 285 25.91 -12.25 17.74
CA ALA A 285 25.28 -11.37 18.71
C ALA A 285 25.67 -9.89 18.49
N GLU A 286 26.94 -9.62 18.20
CA GLU A 286 27.43 -8.28 17.86
C GLU A 286 26.77 -7.74 16.57
N TYR A 287 26.61 -8.57 15.53
CA TYR A 287 25.89 -8.19 14.31
C TYR A 287 24.42 -7.88 14.55
N TYR A 288 23.71 -8.72 15.28
CA TYR A 288 22.30 -8.48 15.61
C TYR A 288 22.11 -7.20 16.42
N ASN A 289 22.99 -6.93 17.38
CA ASN A 289 22.96 -5.69 18.16
C ASN A 289 23.16 -4.44 17.29
N VAL A 290 24.07 -4.49 16.30
CA VAL A 290 24.24 -3.39 15.35
C VAL A 290 23.01 -3.24 14.46
N LEU A 291 22.42 -4.34 13.99
CA LEU A 291 21.21 -4.31 13.18
C LEU A 291 20.01 -3.74 13.95
N GLU A 292 19.87 -4.05 15.24
CA GLU A 292 18.86 -3.46 16.11
C GLU A 292 19.07 -1.95 16.30
N GLN A 293 20.30 -1.49 16.44
CA GLN A 293 20.62 -0.06 16.48
C GLN A 293 20.24 0.63 15.16
N ILE A 294 20.59 0.02 14.03
CA ILE A 294 20.24 0.51 12.69
C ILE A 294 18.73 0.63 12.54
N LEU A 295 17.99 -0.42 12.90
CA LEU A 295 16.54 -0.44 12.84
C LEU A 295 15.93 0.61 13.79
N GLY A 296 16.48 0.75 14.99
CA GLY A 296 16.02 1.74 15.97
C GLY A 296 16.14 3.18 15.46
N VAL A 297 17.27 3.54 14.84
CA VAL A 297 17.45 4.86 14.23
C VAL A 297 16.54 5.04 13.03
N LEU A 298 16.34 4.00 12.19
CA LEU A 298 15.43 4.07 11.05
C LEU A 298 13.98 4.32 11.50
N ILE A 299 13.53 3.65 12.56
CA ILE A 299 12.20 3.85 13.14
C ILE A 299 12.05 5.28 13.66
N LYS A 300 13.04 5.82 14.38
CA LYS A 300 13.04 7.22 14.82
C LYS A 300 12.96 8.17 13.63
N LEU A 301 13.76 7.94 12.58
CA LEU A 301 13.78 8.78 11.39
C LEU A 301 12.42 8.79 10.69
N VAL A 302 11.76 7.63 10.56
CA VAL A 302 10.42 7.55 9.97
C VAL A 302 9.38 8.25 10.84
N LYS A 303 9.39 8.03 12.16
CA LYS A 303 8.43 8.66 13.07
C LYS A 303 8.61 10.17 13.15
N ASP A 304 9.82 10.63 13.39
CA ASP A 304 10.12 12.02 13.72
C ASP A 304 10.27 12.89 12.45
N LEU A 305 10.88 12.36 11.38
CA LEU A 305 11.05 13.14 10.15
C LEU A 305 9.90 12.95 9.17
N LYS A 306 9.41 11.74 8.92
CA LYS A 306 8.33 11.56 7.93
C LYS A 306 6.95 11.82 8.52
N LEU A 307 6.58 11.14 9.61
CA LEU A 307 5.22 11.28 10.15
C LEU A 307 5.00 12.63 10.84
N GLU A 308 5.92 13.06 11.71
CA GLU A 308 5.71 14.30 12.46
C GLU A 308 5.75 15.55 11.57
N HIS A 309 6.68 15.63 10.61
CA HIS A 309 6.70 16.76 9.67
C HIS A 309 5.49 16.75 8.75
N GLN A 310 5.04 15.57 8.30
CA GLN A 310 3.81 15.48 7.51
C GLN A 310 2.61 15.96 8.32
N HIS A 311 2.47 15.55 9.58
CA HIS A 311 1.41 16.05 10.46
C HIS A 311 1.45 17.57 10.62
N LYS A 312 2.63 18.15 10.89
CA LYS A 312 2.80 19.61 11.03
C LYS A 312 2.45 20.36 9.74
N TYR A 313 2.85 19.80 8.59
CA TYR A 313 2.53 20.37 7.28
C TYR A 313 1.02 20.33 7.01
N ASP A 314 0.38 19.18 7.27
CA ASP A 314 -1.06 19.00 7.10
C ASP A 314 -1.86 19.93 8.03
N GLU A 315 -1.37 20.17 9.26
CA GLU A 315 -1.96 21.11 10.20
C GLU A 315 -1.86 22.57 9.71
N MET A 316 -0.71 22.99 9.20
CA MET A 316 -0.56 24.30 8.55
C MET A 316 -1.49 24.42 7.33
N GLN A 317 -1.57 23.40 6.48
CA GLN A 317 -2.42 23.42 5.30
C GLN A 317 -3.91 23.52 5.68
N LYS A 318 -4.33 22.78 6.72
CA LYS A 318 -5.70 22.87 7.27
C LYS A 318 -6.00 24.29 7.74
N THR A 319 -5.12 24.89 8.55
CA THR A 319 -5.33 26.25 9.06
C THR A 319 -5.39 27.28 7.92
N TRP A 320 -4.53 27.17 6.92
CA TRP A 320 -4.56 28.02 5.72
C TRP A 320 -5.87 27.88 4.95
N LEU A 321 -6.34 26.64 4.69
CA LEU A 321 -7.61 26.39 4.01
C LEU A 321 -8.79 26.95 4.79
N CYS A 322 -8.83 26.77 6.11
CA CYS A 322 -9.86 27.35 6.97
C CYS A 322 -9.89 28.88 6.84
N LYS A 323 -8.72 29.56 6.89
CA LYS A 323 -8.64 31.02 6.73
C LYS A 323 -9.06 31.48 5.34
N ARG A 324 -8.74 30.72 4.29
CA ARG A 324 -9.21 30.99 2.93
C ARG A 324 -10.73 30.87 2.82
N CYS A 325 -11.33 29.85 3.42
CA CYS A 325 -12.79 29.69 3.48
C CYS A 325 -13.48 30.81 4.26
N GLU A 326 -12.94 31.19 5.43
CA GLU A 326 -13.42 32.34 6.21
C GLU A 326 -13.39 33.63 5.38
N THR A 327 -12.30 33.86 4.64
CA THR A 327 -12.14 35.03 3.77
C THR A 327 -13.17 35.02 2.63
N MET A 328 -13.39 33.87 1.99
CA MET A 328 -14.40 33.73 0.94
C MET A 328 -15.80 33.98 1.48
N ASN A 329 -16.12 33.44 2.67
CA ASN A 329 -17.41 33.68 3.33
C ASN A 329 -17.62 35.17 3.63
N ALA A 330 -16.59 35.87 4.12
CA ALA A 330 -16.65 37.31 4.33
C ALA A 330 -16.91 38.08 3.02
N LYS A 331 -16.25 37.69 1.91
CA LYS A 331 -16.51 38.28 0.58
C LYS A 331 -17.95 38.07 0.13
N LEU A 332 -18.50 36.87 0.31
CA LEU A 332 -19.88 36.57 -0.04
C LEU A 332 -20.88 37.41 0.76
N ARG A 333 -20.65 37.62 2.07
CA ARG A 333 -21.50 38.51 2.88
C ARG A 333 -21.44 39.96 2.41
N VAL A 334 -20.28 40.45 2.00
CA VAL A 334 -20.17 41.81 1.43
C VAL A 334 -20.98 41.91 0.14
N LEU A 335 -20.89 40.91 -0.75
CA LEU A 335 -21.70 40.87 -1.97
C LEU A 335 -23.20 40.81 -1.68
N GLU A 336 -23.62 40.04 -0.68
CA GLU A 336 -25.00 40.02 -0.21
C GLU A 336 -25.47 41.40 0.23
N HIS A 337 -24.68 42.11 1.04
CA HIS A 337 -25.03 43.47 1.48
C HIS A 337 -25.07 44.47 0.33
N ILE A 338 -24.16 44.38 -0.65
CA ILE A 338 -24.19 45.22 -1.85
C ILE A 338 -25.49 44.96 -2.63
N LEU A 339 -25.84 43.70 -2.86
CA LEU A 339 -27.06 43.34 -3.59
C LEU A 339 -28.30 43.84 -2.86
N LEU A 340 -28.35 43.72 -1.53
CA LEU A 340 -29.44 44.27 -0.71
C LEU A 340 -29.55 45.80 -0.82
N LEU A 341 -28.42 46.51 -0.82
CA LEU A 341 -28.41 47.98 -1.00
C LEU A 341 -28.87 48.38 -2.40
N GLU A 342 -28.48 47.64 -3.44
CA GLU A 342 -28.88 47.90 -4.82
C GLU A 342 -30.36 47.57 -5.09
N THR A 343 -30.90 46.52 -4.46
CA THR A 343 -32.31 46.10 -4.63
C THR A 343 -33.28 46.91 -3.76
N TYR A 344 -32.91 47.18 -2.51
CA TYR A 344 -33.74 47.91 -1.55
C TYR A 344 -33.25 49.35 -1.37
N THR A 345 -33.45 50.14 -2.42
CA THR A 345 -33.24 51.58 -2.41
C THR A 345 -34.34 52.29 -1.59
N PRO A 346 -34.10 53.51 -1.08
CA PRO A 346 -35.11 54.29 -0.35
C PRO A 346 -36.37 54.58 -1.18
N GLU A 347 -36.30 54.45 -2.51
CA GLU A 347 -37.43 54.61 -3.42
C GLU A 347 -38.15 53.28 -3.72
N SER A 348 -37.41 52.17 -3.84
CA SER A 348 -38.00 50.87 -4.13
C SER A 348 -38.78 50.30 -2.94
N ILE A 349 -38.35 50.57 -1.70
CA ILE A 349 -39.04 50.13 -0.48
C ILE A 349 -40.49 50.67 -0.39
N PRO A 350 -40.75 51.99 -0.46
CA PRO A 350 -42.12 52.52 -0.41
C PRO A 350 -42.94 52.08 -1.63
N ALA A 351 -42.34 51.95 -2.82
CA ALA A 351 -43.02 51.41 -3.98
C ALA A 351 -43.49 49.95 -3.76
N LEU A 352 -42.63 49.09 -3.20
CA LEU A 352 -43.00 47.72 -2.83
C LEU A 352 -44.12 47.68 -1.79
N HIS A 353 -44.11 48.59 -0.81
CA HIS A 353 -45.17 48.70 0.19
C HIS A 353 -46.50 49.11 -0.44
N SER A 354 -46.48 50.05 -1.38
CA SER A 354 -47.67 50.46 -2.13
C SER A 354 -48.23 49.31 -2.98
N ILE A 355 -47.36 48.57 -3.68
CA ILE A 355 -47.76 47.40 -4.47
C ILE A 355 -48.34 46.32 -3.56
N ARG A 356 -47.71 46.03 -2.42
CA ARG A 356 -48.21 45.07 -1.44
C ARG A 356 -49.60 45.47 -0.93
N ASN A 357 -49.79 46.72 -0.54
CA ASN A 357 -51.07 47.20 -0.04
C ASN A 357 -52.15 47.08 -1.12
N TYR A 358 -51.86 47.49 -2.36
CA TYR A 358 -52.79 47.33 -3.48
C TYR A 358 -53.16 45.86 -3.73
N LEU A 359 -52.17 44.95 -3.72
CA LEU A 359 -52.41 43.53 -3.89
C LEU A 359 -53.26 42.96 -2.74
N VAL A 360 -53.00 43.34 -1.50
CA VAL A 360 -53.79 42.91 -0.34
C VAL A 360 -55.23 43.41 -0.47
N GLU A 361 -55.43 44.70 -0.77
CA GLU A 361 -56.76 45.28 -0.98
C GLU A 361 -57.50 44.58 -2.13
N ALA A 362 -56.83 44.34 -3.26
CA ALA A 362 -57.41 43.63 -4.40
C ALA A 362 -57.77 42.17 -4.05
N THR A 363 -56.95 41.49 -3.25
CA THR A 363 -57.27 40.13 -2.79
C THR A 363 -58.44 40.12 -1.80
N GLU A 364 -58.51 41.10 -0.91
CA GLU A 364 -59.63 41.26 0.02
C GLU A 364 -60.92 41.55 -0.73
N GLU A 365 -60.91 42.47 -1.69
CA GLU A 365 -62.06 42.78 -2.55
C GLU A 365 -62.50 41.56 -3.37
N ALA A 366 -61.57 40.85 -4.00
CA ALA A 366 -61.87 39.63 -4.74
C ALA A 366 -62.46 38.54 -3.82
N SER A 367 -61.92 38.39 -2.61
CA SER A 367 -62.44 37.44 -1.62
C SER A 367 -63.84 37.83 -1.14
N ALA A 368 -64.11 39.12 -0.95
CA ALA A 368 -65.41 39.64 -0.56
C ALA A 368 -66.43 39.45 -1.69
N ALA A 369 -66.04 39.71 -2.94
CA ALA A 369 -66.87 39.47 -4.11
C ALA A 369 -67.18 37.97 -4.30
N TYR A 370 -66.18 37.10 -4.12
CA TYR A 370 -66.35 35.66 -4.14
C TYR A 370 -67.31 35.20 -3.04
N ASN A 371 -67.08 35.61 -1.79
CA ASN A 371 -67.94 35.26 -0.67
C ASN A 371 -69.38 35.72 -0.91
N LYS A 372 -69.58 36.93 -1.45
CA LYS A 372 -70.90 37.46 -1.83
C LYS A 372 -71.56 36.65 -2.95
N ALA A 373 -70.80 36.17 -3.93
CA ALA A 373 -71.32 35.30 -4.97
C ALA A 373 -71.70 33.93 -4.41
N VAL A 374 -70.88 33.36 -3.51
CA VAL A 374 -71.16 32.09 -2.83
C VAL A 374 -72.40 32.18 -1.94
N THR A 375 -72.58 33.26 -1.18
CA THR A 375 -73.80 33.43 -0.38
C THR A 375 -75.04 33.51 -1.26
N ARG A 376 -74.99 34.26 -2.36
CA ARG A 376 -76.08 34.31 -3.35
C ARG A 376 -76.37 32.94 -3.96
N LEU A 377 -75.33 32.18 -4.33
CA LEU A 377 -75.51 30.83 -4.85
C LEU A 377 -76.13 29.88 -3.82
N ARG A 378 -75.76 29.99 -2.54
CA ARG A 378 -76.39 29.23 -1.45
C ARG A 378 -77.87 29.58 -1.28
N GLU A 379 -78.22 30.86 -1.41
CA GLU A 379 -79.62 31.30 -1.39
C GLU A 379 -80.42 30.63 -2.52
N TYR A 380 -79.87 30.53 -3.74
CA TYR A 380 -80.51 29.81 -4.86
C TYR A 380 -80.58 28.29 -4.66
N GLN A 381 -79.56 27.67 -4.06
CA GLN A 381 -79.57 26.23 -3.75
C GLN A 381 -80.65 25.85 -2.72
N GLY A 382 -81.11 26.80 -1.89
CA GLY A 382 -82.18 26.59 -0.93
C GLY A 382 -83.59 26.72 -1.51
N VAL A 383 -83.75 27.04 -2.80
CA VAL A 383 -85.06 27.21 -3.44
C VAL A 383 -85.57 25.87 -3.98
N ASP A 384 -86.88 25.64 -3.88
CA ASP A 384 -87.60 24.44 -4.32
C ASP A 384 -87.31 24.09 -5.81
N PRO A 385 -87.14 22.80 -6.19
CA PRO A 385 -87.09 22.33 -7.58
C PRO A 385 -88.17 22.90 -8.53
N HIS A 386 -89.31 23.34 -8.00
CA HIS A 386 -90.31 24.06 -8.78
C HIS A 386 -89.77 25.38 -9.38
N PHE A 387 -88.87 26.07 -8.68
CA PHE A 387 -88.23 27.30 -9.12
C PHE A 387 -87.33 27.10 -10.34
N ASP A 388 -86.62 25.97 -10.43
CA ASP A 388 -85.83 25.63 -11.63
C ASP A 388 -86.71 25.52 -12.88
N THR A 389 -87.92 25.00 -12.71
CA THR A 389 -88.90 24.89 -13.80
C THR A 389 -89.38 26.26 -14.23
N ILE A 390 -89.67 27.15 -13.28
CA ILE A 390 -90.04 28.55 -13.54
C ILE A 390 -88.89 29.32 -14.19
N ALA A 391 -87.66 29.15 -13.71
CA ALA A 391 -86.47 29.80 -14.26
C ALA A 391 -86.22 29.40 -15.73
N ARG A 392 -86.40 28.11 -16.07
CA ARG A 392 -86.33 27.62 -17.46
C ARG A 392 -87.43 28.22 -18.33
N GLN A 393 -88.67 28.25 -17.84
CA GLN A 393 -89.78 28.86 -18.57
C GLN A 393 -89.57 30.36 -18.79
N TYR A 394 -89.08 31.08 -17.77
CA TYR A 394 -88.72 32.48 -17.89
C TYR A 394 -87.60 32.69 -18.91
N HIS A 395 -86.55 31.86 -18.88
CA HIS A 395 -85.46 31.90 -19.87
C HIS A 395 -85.98 31.67 -21.30
N ASP A 396 -86.85 30.68 -21.50
CA ASP A 396 -87.46 30.40 -22.80
C ASP A 396 -88.33 31.56 -23.30
N ILE A 397 -89.06 32.22 -22.40
CA ILE A 397 -89.87 33.41 -22.73
C ILE A 397 -88.97 34.60 -23.08
N VAL A 398 -87.93 34.86 -22.30
CA VAL A 398 -86.97 35.94 -22.58
C VAL A 398 -86.30 35.72 -23.94
N LYS A 399 -85.86 34.50 -24.24
CA LYS A 399 -85.26 34.15 -25.53
C LYS A 399 -86.25 34.34 -26.69
N LYS A 400 -87.52 34.00 -26.49
CA LYS A 400 -88.58 34.27 -27.49
C LYS A 400 -88.82 35.77 -27.66
N LEU A 401 -88.81 36.55 -26.57
CA LEU A 401 -88.96 38.01 -26.63
C LEU A 401 -87.78 38.67 -27.35
N GLU A 402 -86.55 38.25 -27.09
CA GLU A 402 -85.36 38.72 -27.82
C GLU A 402 -85.47 38.40 -29.31
N ASN A 403 -85.87 37.17 -29.67
CA ASN A 403 -86.09 36.78 -31.06
C ASN A 403 -87.22 37.59 -31.73
N MET A 404 -88.31 37.85 -31.01
CA MET A 404 -89.42 38.67 -31.52
C MET A 404 -89.01 40.14 -31.63
N GLN A 405 -88.30 40.70 -30.66
CA GLN A 405 -87.74 42.05 -30.75
C GLN A 405 -86.78 42.18 -31.92
N TRP A 406 -85.92 41.18 -32.12
CA TRP A 406 -85.03 41.11 -33.28
C TRP A 406 -85.83 41.05 -34.59
N THR A 407 -86.89 40.24 -34.65
CA THR A 407 -87.77 40.12 -35.83
C THR A 407 -88.56 41.39 -36.11
N ILE A 408 -89.10 42.04 -35.08
CA ILE A 408 -89.82 43.33 -35.18
C ILE A 408 -88.85 44.41 -35.64
N HIS A 409 -87.65 44.46 -35.06
CA HIS A 409 -86.61 45.40 -35.48
C HIS A 409 -86.23 45.20 -36.95
N GLN A 410 -86.12 43.95 -37.40
CA GLN A 410 -85.86 43.61 -38.80
C GLN A 410 -87.02 44.05 -39.72
N VAL A 411 -88.26 43.80 -39.33
CA VAL A 411 -89.46 44.21 -40.10
C VAL A 411 -89.63 45.73 -40.12
N GLU A 412 -89.30 46.45 -39.04
CA GLU A 412 -89.25 47.91 -39.02
C GLU A 412 -88.18 48.46 -39.96
N MET A 413 -87.02 47.80 -40.07
CA MET A 413 -86.00 48.15 -41.06
C MET A 413 -86.51 47.94 -42.48
N ASP A 414 -87.22 46.83 -42.75
CA ASP A 414 -87.76 46.51 -44.08
C ASP A 414 -88.95 47.41 -44.48
N LEU A 415 -89.84 47.78 -43.55
CA LEU A 415 -90.96 48.71 -43.79
C LEU A 415 -90.49 50.14 -44.07
N LYS A 416 -89.43 50.60 -43.39
CA LYS A 416 -88.79 51.89 -43.70
C LYS A 416 -88.11 51.91 -45.07
N ALA A 417 -87.87 50.76 -45.70
CA ALA A 417 -87.29 50.67 -47.03
C ALA A 417 -88.33 50.67 -48.16
N HIS A 418 -89.63 50.51 -47.86
CA HIS A 418 -90.72 50.42 -48.83
C HIS A 418 -91.81 51.49 -48.69
N ALA A 419 -91.66 52.44 -47.75
CA ALA A 419 -92.39 53.71 -47.68
C ALA A 419 -91.43 54.85 -48.06
#